data_AF-A0A1A3BPJ1-F1
#
_entry.id   AF-A0A1A3BPJ1-F1
#
_cell.length_a   1.000
_cell.length_b   1.000
_cell.length_c   1.000
_cell.angle_alpha   90.00
_cell.angle_beta   90.00
_cell.angle_gamma   90.00
#
_symmetry.space_group_name_H-M   'P 1'
#
loop_
_entity.id
_entity.type
_entity.pdbx_description
1 polymer ?
#
loop_
_entity_poly.entity_id
_entity_poly.type
_entity_poly.pdbx_seq_one_letter_code
_entity_poly.pdbx_strand_id
1 'polypeptide(L)'
;MNRKPLRFGPDLPDGAVLTVITVDRSGPARENPATCDGVITDGARRWASEKAGGIAPMPRDGVSMRCERPGPQQFAFVLPQHVVPTALDVTTSEGRLLVRMLL
;
A
#
# COMPACT_ATOMS: atom_id res chain seq x y z
N MET A 1 12.37 -10.77 -24.22
CA MET A 1 10.91 -10.49 -24.21
C MET A 1 10.69 -9.13 -23.57
N ASN A 2 10.44 -8.09 -24.36
CA ASN A 2 10.12 -6.75 -23.88
C ASN A 2 8.67 -6.73 -23.37
N ARG A 3 8.43 -7.09 -22.11
CA ARG A 3 7.15 -6.82 -21.46
C ARG A 3 7.08 -5.32 -21.21
N LYS A 4 6.35 -4.58 -22.07
CA LYS A 4 5.89 -3.23 -21.73
C LYS A 4 5.20 -3.34 -20.36
N PRO A 5 5.54 -2.49 -19.36
CA PRO A 5 4.83 -2.52 -18.10
C PRO A 5 3.36 -2.27 -18.42
N LEU A 6 2.52 -3.23 -18.04
CA LEU A 6 1.07 -3.07 -18.13
C LEU A 6 0.73 -1.87 -17.24
N ARG A 7 0.46 -0.70 -17.84
CA ARG A 7 -0.15 0.42 -17.12
C ARG A 7 -1.57 -0.03 -16.78
N PHE A 8 -1.78 -0.35 -15.51
CA PHE A 8 -3.10 -0.58 -14.95
C PHE A 8 -3.52 0.70 -14.22
N GLY A 9 -4.72 1.20 -14.53
CA GLY A 9 -5.31 2.39 -13.91
C GLY A 9 -5.24 3.65 -14.78
N PRO A 10 -5.99 4.71 -14.39
CA PRO A 10 -5.94 6.02 -15.03
C PRO A 10 -4.57 6.70 -14.84
N ASP A 11 -4.32 7.77 -15.59
CA ASP A 11 -3.14 8.61 -15.35
C ASP A 11 -3.16 9.20 -13.94
N LEU A 12 -1.96 9.47 -13.40
CA LEU A 12 -1.84 10.15 -12.12
C LEU A 12 -2.40 11.58 -12.23
N PRO A 13 -3.12 12.07 -11.20
CA PRO A 13 -3.50 13.47 -11.13
C PRO A 13 -2.28 14.39 -11.22
N ASP A 14 -2.47 15.59 -11.78
CA ASP A 14 -1.39 16.58 -11.89
C ASP A 14 -0.79 16.91 -10.52
N GLY A 15 0.53 16.91 -10.44
CA GLY A 15 1.27 17.17 -9.21
C GLY A 15 1.22 16.04 -8.18
N ALA A 16 0.68 14.87 -8.54
CA ALA A 16 0.72 13.67 -7.71
C ALA A 16 1.89 12.74 -8.06
N VAL A 17 2.36 12.01 -7.06
CA VAL A 17 3.36 10.95 -7.17
C VAL A 17 2.79 9.65 -6.63
N LEU A 18 3.15 8.54 -7.29
CA LEU A 18 2.83 7.20 -6.82
C LEU A 18 3.92 6.72 -5.85
N THR A 19 3.58 6.57 -4.58
CA THR A 19 4.47 6.03 -3.54
C THR A 19 4.11 4.58 -3.29
N VAL A 20 5.09 3.68 -3.38
CA VAL A 20 4.90 2.24 -3.18
C VAL A 20 5.79 1.79 -2.03
N ILE A 21 5.18 1.21 -1.00
CA ILE A 21 5.88 0.69 0.17
C ILE A 21 5.67 -0.82 0.22
N THR A 22 6.76 -1.56 0.41
CA THR A 22 6.71 -2.99 0.69
C THR A 22 7.04 -3.21 2.16
N VAL A 23 6.15 -3.91 2.87
CA VAL A 23 6.32 -4.26 4.28
C VAL A 23 6.49 -5.77 4.35
N ASP A 24 7.56 -6.24 5.01
CA ASP A 24 7.72 -7.66 5.28
C ASP A 24 6.98 -8.05 6.55
N ARG A 25 6.01 -8.95 6.42
CA ARG A 25 5.18 -9.41 7.53
C ARG A 25 5.66 -10.77 8.00
N SER A 26 5.92 -10.88 9.30
CA SER A 26 6.15 -12.15 9.98
C SER A 26 4.93 -12.64 10.75
N GLY A 27 5.01 -13.87 11.29
CA GLY A 27 3.96 -14.49 12.11
C GLY A 27 3.02 -15.43 11.36
N PRO A 28 2.03 -16.01 12.06
CA PRO A 28 1.13 -17.00 11.48
C PRO A 28 0.21 -16.38 10.41
N ALA A 29 -0.19 -17.21 9.44
CA ALA A 29 -1.28 -16.87 8.55
C ALA A 29 -2.57 -16.63 9.35
N ARG A 30 -3.45 -15.75 8.85
CA ARG A 30 -4.74 -15.47 9.50
C ARG A 30 -5.86 -16.03 8.65
N GLU A 31 -6.71 -16.87 9.24
CA GLU A 31 -7.81 -17.58 8.56
C GLU A 31 -8.96 -16.66 8.10
N ASN A 32 -9.06 -15.46 8.69
CA ASN A 32 -10.07 -14.47 8.32
C ASN A 32 -9.45 -13.07 8.30
N PRO A 33 -8.60 -12.78 7.31
CA PRO A 33 -7.93 -11.50 7.24
C PRO A 33 -8.96 -10.51 6.72
N ALA A 34 -9.63 -9.81 7.65
CA ALA A 34 -10.11 -8.47 7.37
C ALA A 34 -9.03 -7.79 6.51
N THR A 35 -9.38 -7.44 5.27
CA THR A 35 -8.40 -6.93 4.31
C THR A 35 -7.61 -5.84 5.02
N CYS A 36 -6.30 -6.05 5.18
CA CYS A 36 -5.49 -5.03 5.80
C CYS A 36 -5.42 -3.86 4.83
N ASP A 37 -5.51 -2.65 5.37
CA ASP A 37 -5.37 -1.44 4.60
C ASP A 37 -4.12 -0.70 5.03
N GLY A 38 -3.50 0.01 4.09
CA GLY A 38 -2.43 0.94 4.38
C GLY A 38 -3.00 2.34 4.54
N VAL A 39 -2.54 3.08 5.56
CA VAL A 39 -2.79 4.51 5.68
C VAL A 39 -1.46 5.20 5.90
N ILE A 40 -1.06 6.06 4.97
CA ILE A 40 0.16 6.85 5.09
C ILE A 40 -0.17 8.26 5.57
N THR A 41 0.70 8.86 6.39
CA THR A 41 0.48 10.18 6.97
C THR A 41 1.75 11.03 6.95
N ASP A 42 1.58 12.35 6.86
CA ASP A 42 2.64 13.36 7.05
C ASP A 42 2.60 13.99 8.46
N GLY A 43 1.74 13.48 9.35
CA GLY A 43 1.49 14.04 10.67
C GLY A 43 0.31 15.01 10.74
N ALA A 44 -0.15 15.56 9.61
CA ALA A 44 -1.30 16.45 9.53
C ALA A 44 -2.46 15.86 8.70
N ARG A 45 -2.14 15.13 7.64
CA ARG A 45 -3.06 14.54 6.68
C ARG A 45 -2.82 13.04 6.57
N ARG A 46 -3.82 12.33 6.06
CA ARG A 46 -3.80 10.88 5.89
C ARG A 46 -4.31 10.51 4.50
N TRP A 47 -3.69 9.50 3.91
CA TRP A 47 -4.08 8.94 2.61
C TRP A 47 -4.21 7.42 2.73
N ALA A 48 -5.35 6.91 2.26
CA ALA A 48 -5.56 5.48 2.17
C ALA A 48 -4.77 4.89 1.00
N SER A 49 -4.36 3.64 1.13
CA SER A 49 -3.74 2.90 0.04
C SER A 49 -4.74 2.62 -1.07
N GLU A 50 -4.24 2.59 -2.31
CA GLU A 50 -4.95 2.14 -3.48
C GLU A 50 -5.46 0.70 -3.30
N LYS A 51 -6.69 0.45 -3.75
CA LYS A 51 -7.29 -0.89 -3.73
C LYS A 51 -6.86 -1.69 -4.96
N ALA A 52 -7.15 -2.98 -4.97
CA ALA A 52 -6.97 -3.81 -6.16
C ALA A 52 -7.73 -3.20 -7.36
N GLY A 53 -7.02 -2.98 -8.47
CA GLY A 53 -7.56 -2.30 -9.66
C GLY A 53 -7.44 -0.76 -9.65
N GLY A 54 -6.92 -0.16 -8.57
CA GLY A 54 -6.55 1.26 -8.50
C GLY A 54 -5.23 1.59 -9.20
N ILE A 55 -4.67 2.76 -8.90
CA ILE A 55 -3.42 3.24 -9.50
C ILE A 55 -2.24 2.60 -8.76
N ALA A 56 -1.84 1.40 -9.16
CA ALA A 56 -0.73 0.68 -8.53
C ALA A 56 0.06 -0.15 -9.55
N PRO A 57 1.39 -0.29 -9.40
CA PRO A 57 2.11 -1.27 -10.19
C PRO A 57 1.69 -2.68 -9.79
N MET A 58 1.71 -3.60 -10.75
CA MET A 58 1.53 -5.01 -10.47
C MET A 58 2.63 -5.48 -9.48
N PRO A 59 2.26 -6.16 -8.38
CA PRO A 59 3.24 -6.71 -7.46
C PRO A 59 4.21 -7.65 -8.18
N ARG A 60 5.47 -7.66 -7.74
CA ARG A 60 6.45 -8.64 -8.19
C ARG A 60 6.10 -10.03 -7.67
N ASP A 61 6.66 -11.06 -8.29
CA ASP A 61 6.49 -12.45 -7.83
C ASP A 61 6.84 -12.58 -6.35
N GLY A 62 5.95 -13.26 -5.59
CA GLY A 62 6.09 -13.43 -4.14
C GLY A 62 5.61 -12.26 -3.29
N VAL A 63 5.28 -11.09 -3.88
CA VAL A 63 4.73 -9.93 -3.17
C VAL A 63 3.21 -9.95 -3.23
N SER A 64 2.56 -9.87 -2.07
CA SER A 64 1.09 -9.87 -1.97
C SER A 64 0.54 -8.45 -1.88
N MET A 65 -0.69 -8.25 -2.33
CA MET A 65 -1.52 -7.08 -1.98
C MET A 65 -2.50 -7.38 -0.84
N ARG A 66 -2.44 -8.58 -0.27
CA ARG A 66 -3.32 -9.07 0.80
C ARG A 66 -2.52 -9.56 2.01
N CYS A 67 -2.91 -9.13 3.22
CA CYS A 67 -2.34 -9.63 4.47
C CYS A 67 -2.90 -10.99 4.92
N GLU A 68 -3.09 -11.94 4.01
CA GLU A 68 -3.54 -13.29 4.36
C GLU A 68 -2.38 -14.12 4.95
N ARG A 69 -1.19 -13.97 4.39
CA ARG A 69 0.00 -14.78 4.70
C ARG A 69 1.17 -13.89 5.16
N PRO A 70 2.17 -14.46 5.86
CA PRO A 70 3.46 -13.80 6.03
C PRO A 70 4.17 -13.61 4.69
N GLY A 71 5.18 -12.72 4.69
CA GLY A 71 5.97 -12.34 3.53
C GLY A 71 5.76 -10.88 3.12
N PRO A 72 6.35 -10.48 1.98
CA PRO A 72 6.31 -9.11 1.51
C PRO A 72 4.92 -8.72 1.03
N GLN A 73 4.48 -7.57 1.51
CA GLN A 73 3.16 -6.99 1.25
C GLN A 73 3.33 -5.59 0.66
N GLN A 74 2.70 -5.34 -0.48
CA GLN A 74 2.74 -4.05 -1.17
C GLN A 74 1.55 -3.17 -0.79
N PHE A 75 1.82 -1.90 -0.53
CA PHE A 75 0.83 -0.82 -0.44
C PHE A 75 1.24 0.30 -1.41
N ALA A 76 0.27 0.86 -2.12
CA ALA A 76 0.48 1.95 -3.06
C ALA A 76 -0.36 3.16 -2.66
N PHE A 77 0.17 4.36 -2.82
CA PHE A 77 -0.47 5.61 -2.41
C PHE A 77 -0.27 6.67 -3.49
N VAL A 78 -1.33 7.40 -3.82
CA VAL A 78 -1.24 8.61 -4.64
C VAL A 78 -1.14 9.81 -3.71
N LEU A 79 0.03 10.46 -3.70
CA LEU A 79 0.33 11.58 -2.80
C LEU A 79 0.62 12.84 -3.60
N PRO A 80 0.28 14.04 -3.11
CA PRO A 80 0.85 15.26 -3.66
C PRO A 80 2.39 15.24 -3.59
N GLN A 81 3.07 15.68 -4.64
CA GLN A 81 4.53 15.60 -4.79
C GLN A 81 5.37 16.27 -3.70
N HIS A 82 4.77 17.19 -2.93
CA HIS A 82 5.43 17.95 -1.87
C HIS A 82 5.21 17.35 -0.47
N VAL A 83 4.45 16.25 -0.37
CA VAL A 83 4.20 15.57 0.89
C VAL A 83 5.43 14.75 1.28
N VAL A 84 5.82 14.85 2.54
CA VAL A 84 6.88 14.01 3.15
C VAL A 84 6.20 13.08 4.15
N PRO A 85 6.02 11.79 3.82
CA PRO A 85 5.47 10.81 4.76
C PRO A 85 6.32 10.65 6.01
N THR A 86 5.67 10.48 7.17
CA THR A 86 6.33 10.26 8.46
C THR A 86 5.95 8.94 9.12
N ALA A 87 4.81 8.36 8.74
CA ALA A 87 4.40 7.05 9.20
C ALA A 87 3.48 6.31 8.23
N LEU A 88 3.54 4.98 8.29
CA LEU A 88 2.60 4.05 7.70
C LEU A 88 1.86 3.30 8.81
N ASP A 89 0.54 3.41 8.81
CA ASP A 89 -0.35 2.58 9.60
C ASP A 89 -0.86 1.42 8.75
N VAL A 90 -0.79 0.21 9.30
CA VAL A 90 -1.55 -0.93 8.78
C VAL A 90 -2.77 -1.11 9.65
N THR A 91 -3.95 -1.08 9.03
CA THR A 91 -5.23 -1.18 9.73
C THR A 91 -6.00 -2.42 9.29
N THR A 92 -7.02 -2.80 10.07
CA THR A 92 -8.09 -3.67 9.55
C THR A 92 -8.94 -2.91 8.53
N SER A 93 -9.77 -3.63 7.78
CA SER A 93 -10.78 -3.05 6.87
C SER A 93 -11.80 -2.15 7.58
N GLU A 94 -11.94 -2.32 8.89
CA GLU A 94 -12.80 -1.49 9.76
C GLU A 94 -12.05 -0.26 10.31
N GLY A 95 -10.80 -0.05 9.90
CA GLY A 95 -9.97 1.08 10.31
C GLY A 95 -9.28 0.92 11.68
N ARG A 96 -9.29 -0.27 12.29
CA ARG A 96 -8.58 -0.50 13.55
C ARG A 96 -7.08 -0.59 13.30
N LEU A 97 -6.27 0.18 14.03
CA LEU A 97 -4.82 0.15 13.92
C LEU A 97 -4.27 -1.21 14.36
N LEU A 98 -3.47 -1.84 13.51
CA LEU A 98 -2.74 -3.08 13.83
C LEU A 98 -1.28 -2.79 14.17
N VAL A 99 -0.64 -1.95 13.37
CA VAL A 99 0.76 -1.52 13.57
C VAL A 99 0.97 -0.15 12.96
N ARG A 100 1.85 0.65 13.58
CA ARG A 100 2.41 1.88 13.03
C ARG A 100 3.90 1.71 12.82
N MET A 101 4.37 2.05 11.64
CA MET A 101 5.79 2.13 11.29
C MET A 101 6.15 3.59 11.02
N LEU A 102 7.20 4.09 11.66
CA LEU A 102 7.76 5.40 11.35
C LEU A 102 8.65 5.27 10.10
N LEU A 103 8.63 6.30 9.25
CA LEU A 103 9.34 6.35 7.97
C LEU A 103 10.51 7.33 8.03
#